data_AF-Q0AF89-F1
#
_entry.id   AF-Q0AF89-F1
#
_cell.length_a   1.000
_cell.length_b   1.000
_cell.length_c   1.000
_cell.angle_alpha   90.00
_cell.angle_beta   90.00
_cell.angle_gamma   90.00
#
_symmetry.space_group_name_H-M   'P 1'
#
loop_
_entity.id
_entity.type
_entity.pdbx_description
1 polymer ?
#
loop_
_entity_poly.entity_id
_entity_poly.type
_entity_poly.pdbx_seq_one_letter_code
_entity_poly.pdbx_strand_id
1 'polypeptide(L)'
;MSKNAERLKKYRAKMDDAGFRRLSFYACPELGQLLDREHRPSECRGRTLERLLLGKAAKRPDYWTEEERARRTAKCQAILKKFKLS
;
A
#
# COMPACT_ATOMS: atom_id res chain seq x y z
N MET A 1 -4.39 5.37 -22.94
CA MET A 1 -4.49 5.58 -21.47
C MET A 1 -5.23 4.40 -20.86
N SER A 2 -4.58 3.49 -20.11
CA SER A 2 -5.33 2.38 -19.49
C SER A 2 -6.21 2.95 -18.37
N LYS A 3 -7.53 2.77 -18.46
CA LYS A 3 -8.46 3.29 -17.45
C LYS A 3 -8.12 2.66 -16.09
N ASN A 4 -8.19 3.43 -15.01
CA ASN A 4 -7.82 2.98 -13.66
C ASN A 4 -8.48 1.64 -13.27
N ALA A 5 -9.69 1.40 -13.78
CA ALA A 5 -10.43 0.14 -13.67
C ALA A 5 -9.67 -1.08 -14.23
N GLU A 6 -9.05 -0.97 -15.42
CA GLU A 6 -8.29 -2.06 -16.03
C GLU A 6 -7.04 -2.41 -15.23
N ARG A 7 -6.37 -1.39 -14.68
CA ARG A 7 -5.22 -1.55 -13.80
C ARG A 7 -5.59 -2.29 -12.52
N LEU A 8 -6.73 -1.94 -11.93
CA LEU A 8 -7.28 -2.62 -10.75
C LEU A 8 -7.66 -4.08 -11.07
N LYS A 9 -8.25 -4.35 -12.25
CA LYS A 9 -8.60 -5.70 -12.68
C LYS A 9 -7.36 -6.60 -12.83
N LYS A 10 -6.31 -6.11 -13.51
CA LYS A 10 -5.03 -6.83 -13.65
C LYS A 10 -4.37 -7.09 -12.30
N TYR A 11 -4.40 -6.11 -11.39
CA TYR A 11 -3.83 -6.27 -10.06
C TYR A 11 -4.59 -7.32 -9.24
N ARG A 12 -5.93 -7.31 -9.27
CA ARG A 12 -6.75 -8.32 -8.58
C ARG A 12 -6.44 -9.73 -9.07
N ALA A 13 -6.45 -9.96 -10.39
CA ALA A 13 -6.11 -11.26 -10.96
C ALA A 13 -4.73 -11.76 -10.48
N LYS A 14 -3.72 -10.88 -10.46
CA LYS A 14 -2.39 -11.23 -9.94
C LYS A 14 -2.40 -11.63 -8.45
N MET A 15 -3.22 -10.98 -7.63
CA MET A 15 -3.34 -11.31 -6.21
C MET A 15 -4.06 -12.64 -6.02
N ASP A 16 -5.13 -12.88 -6.77
CA ASP A 16 -5.89 -14.13 -6.74
C ASP A 16 -5.00 -15.32 -7.17
N ASP A 17 -4.23 -15.18 -8.26
CA ASP A 17 -3.27 -16.20 -8.75
C ASP A 17 -2.17 -16.51 -7.72
N ALA A 18 -1.76 -15.52 -6.93
CA ALA A 18 -0.78 -15.69 -5.85
C ALA A 18 -1.41 -16.26 -4.56
N GLY A 19 -2.68 -16.67 -4.59
CA GLY A 19 -3.39 -17.30 -3.48
C GLY A 19 -3.91 -16.32 -2.43
N PHE A 20 -3.84 -15.01 -2.67
CA PHE A 20 -4.42 -14.04 -1.75
C PHE A 20 -5.95 -14.11 -1.81
N ARG A 21 -6.59 -14.08 -0.64
CA ARG A 21 -8.05 -13.99 -0.54
C ARG A 21 -8.48 -12.62 -0.03
N ARG A 22 -9.56 -12.10 -0.59
CA ARG A 22 -10.16 -10.86 -0.12
C ARG A 22 -10.86 -11.09 1.21
N LEU A 23 -10.40 -10.39 2.25
CA LEU A 23 -11.13 -10.26 3.51
C LEU A 23 -12.00 -9.01 3.45
N SER A 24 -13.29 -9.18 3.71
CA SER A 24 -14.23 -8.07 3.91
C SER A 24 -14.59 -8.06 5.38
N PHE A 25 -14.37 -6.93 6.05
CA PHE A 25 -14.74 -6.71 7.44
C PHE A 25 -15.69 -5.52 7.53
N TYR A 26 -16.64 -5.60 8.45
CA TYR A 26 -17.47 -4.47 8.81
C TYR A 26 -16.84 -3.75 9.99
N ALA A 27 -16.74 -2.44 9.89
CA ALA A 27 -16.27 -1.56 10.95
C ALA A 27 -17.33 -0.49 11.19
N CYS A 28 -17.50 -0.07 12.44
CA CYS A 28 -18.37 1.06 12.74
C CYS A 28 -17.84 2.34 12.05
N PRO A 29 -18.72 3.24 11.56
CA PRO A 29 -18.31 4.46 10.89
C PRO A 29 -17.34 5.33 11.71
N GLU A 30 -17.52 5.35 13.04
CA GLU A 30 -16.73 6.10 14.00
C GLU A 30 -15.28 5.61 14.02
N LEU A 31 -15.06 4.29 13.88
CA LEU A 31 -13.71 3.74 13.76
C LEU A 31 -13.05 4.20 12.46
N GLY A 32 -13.80 4.28 11.36
CA GLY A 32 -13.31 4.82 10.09
C GLY A 32 -12.81 6.27 10.25
N GLN A 33 -13.59 7.11 10.90
CA GLN A 33 -13.24 8.51 11.17
C GLN A 33 -12.01 8.64 12.08
N LEU A 34 -11.93 7.83 13.13
CA LEU A 34 -10.75 7.79 14.00
C LEU A 34 -9.49 7.42 13.21
N LEU A 35 -9.56 6.39 12.37
CA LEU A 35 -8.43 5.93 11.56
C LEU A 35 -7.97 6.99 10.56
N ASP A 36 -8.90 7.74 9.97
CA ASP A 36 -8.57 8.81 9.04
C ASP A 36 -7.93 10.01 9.76
N ARG A 37 -8.39 10.35 10.96
CA ARG A 37 -7.79 11.42 11.80
C ARG A 37 -6.39 11.06 12.27
N GLU A 38 -6.17 9.82 12.69
CA GLU A 38 -4.89 9.36 13.24
C GLU A 38 -3.90 8.91 12.15
N HIS A 39 -4.29 8.94 10.88
CA HIS A 39 -3.48 8.48 9.76
C HIS A 39 -2.21 9.32 9.59
N ARG A 40 -1.06 8.65 9.45
CA ARG A 40 0.23 9.29 9.15
C ARG A 40 0.65 9.02 7.70
N PRO A 41 1.46 9.91 7.08
CA PRO A 41 2.03 9.63 5.78
C PRO A 41 2.71 8.27 5.73
N SER A 42 2.50 7.52 4.63
CA SER A 42 3.03 6.18 4.41
C SER A 42 2.44 5.05 5.28
N GLU A 43 1.44 5.32 6.13
CA GLU A 43 0.64 4.28 6.78
C GLU A 43 -0.56 3.88 5.91
N CYS A 44 -1.03 2.64 6.06
CA CYS A 44 -2.37 2.26 5.62
C CYS A 44 -3.27 2.16 6.86
N ARG A 45 -4.59 2.22 6.69
CA ARG A 45 -5.55 2.13 7.82
C ARG A 45 -5.28 0.94 8.75
N GLY A 46 -4.82 -0.20 8.22
CA GLY A 46 -4.41 -1.35 9.03
C GLY A 46 -3.19 -1.09 9.92
N ARG A 47 -2.19 -0.34 9.42
CA ARG A 47 -1.01 0.09 10.23
C ARG A 47 -1.41 1.13 11.27
N THR A 48 -2.28 2.06 10.90
CA THR A 48 -2.85 3.03 11.85
C THR A 48 -3.52 2.29 13.00
N LEU A 49 -4.40 1.32 12.68
CA LEU A 49 -5.11 0.51 13.67
C LEU A 49 -4.13 -0.27 14.57
N GLU A 50 -3.17 -0.97 13.97
CA GLU A 50 -2.14 -1.72 14.71
C GLU A 50 -1.37 -0.83 15.68
N ARG A 51 -0.95 0.37 15.24
CA ARG A 51 -0.28 1.36 16.10
C ARG A 51 -1.18 1.85 17.24
N LEU A 52 -2.45 2.12 16.97
CA LEU A 52 -3.39 2.58 18.00
C LEU A 52 -3.66 1.50 19.05
N LEU A 53 -3.75 0.23 18.64
CA LEU A 53 -4.01 -0.88 19.54
C LEU A 53 -2.76 -1.34 20.32
N LEU A 54 -1.61 -1.39 19.66
CA LEU A 54 -0.39 -2.02 20.20
C LEU A 54 0.69 -1.00 20.59
N GLY A 55 0.44 0.30 20.40
CA GLY A 55 1.42 1.38 20.57
C GLY A 55 2.51 1.42 19.50
N LYS A 56 2.61 0.40 18.64
CA LYS A 56 3.57 0.28 17.55
C LYS A 56 2.97 -0.47 16.36
N ALA A 57 3.36 -0.10 15.15
CA ALA A 57 3.06 -0.88 13.95
C ALA A 57 4.26 -1.78 13.63
N ALA A 58 4.08 -3.10 13.59
CA ALA A 58 5.17 -4.03 13.35
C ALA A 58 5.81 -3.78 11.97
N LYS A 59 7.12 -4.09 11.86
CA LYS A 59 7.77 -4.15 10.55
C LYS A 59 7.11 -5.31 9.79
N ARG A 60 6.55 -5.04 8.61
CA ARG A 60 6.05 -6.10 7.74
C ARG A 60 7.22 -6.88 7.14
N PRO A 61 7.04 -8.17 6.82
CA PRO A 61 8.01 -8.92 6.06
C PRO A 61 8.38 -8.17 4.77
N ASP A 62 9.65 -8.24 4.39
CA ASP A 62 10.10 -7.67 3.14
C ASP A 62 9.53 -8.51 1.98
N TYR A 63 8.55 -7.95 1.27
CA TYR A 63 7.87 -8.63 0.16
C TYR A 63 8.68 -8.63 -1.15
N TRP A 64 9.81 -7.92 -1.18
CA TRP A 64 10.66 -7.79 -2.36
C TRP A 64 12.06 -8.33 -2.08
N THR A 65 12.55 -9.09 -3.05
CA THR A 65 13.97 -9.41 -3.17
C THR A 65 14.80 -8.13 -3.31
N GLU A 66 16.10 -8.22 -3.04
CA GLU A 66 17.00 -7.07 -3.16
C GLU A 66 17.05 -6.52 -4.59
N GLU A 67 17.05 -7.42 -5.59
CA GLU A 67 17.00 -7.05 -7.01
C GLU A 67 15.72 -6.29 -7.38
N GLU A 68 14.56 -6.76 -6.91
CA GLU A 68 13.28 -6.07 -7.13
C GLU A 68 13.26 -4.69 -6.46
N ARG A 69 13.84 -4.57 -5.27
CA ARG A 69 14.01 -3.28 -4.58
C ARG A 69 14.88 -2.33 -5.40
N ALA A 70 16.05 -2.79 -5.84
CA ALA A 70 16.98 -2.00 -6.64
C ALA A 70 16.31 -1.49 -7.93
N ARG A 71 15.57 -2.37 -8.63
CA ARG A 71 14.85 -2.03 -9.87
C ARG A 71 13.77 -0.97 -9.64
N ARG A 72 13.03 -1.04 -8.53
CA ARG A 72 12.00 -0.04 -8.20
C ARG A 72 12.62 1.30 -7.81
N THR A 73 13.67 1.30 -7.00
CA THR A 73 14.39 2.51 -6.61
C THR A 73 14.95 3.24 -7.82
N ALA A 74 15.62 2.51 -8.74
CA ALA A 74 16.13 3.06 -9.99
C ALA A 74 15.01 3.70 -10.84
N LYS A 75 13.86 3.03 -10.95
CA LYS A 75 12.68 3.56 -11.65
C LYS A 75 12.15 4.85 -11.00
N CYS A 76 12.02 4.88 -9.68
CA CYS A 76 11.57 6.07 -8.95
C CYS A 76 12.55 7.23 -9.10
N GLN A 77 13.86 6.97 -9.05
CA GLN A 77 14.90 7.98 -9.26
C GLN A 77 14.87 8.53 -10.69
N ALA A 78 14.69 7.68 -11.71
CA ALA A 78 14.57 8.12 -13.10
C ALA A 78 13.34 9.03 -13.31
N ILE A 79 12.22 8.69 -12.68
CA ILE A 79 11.00 9.51 -12.69
C ILE A 79 11.25 10.86 -12.00
N LEU A 80 11.82 10.87 -10.80
CA LEU A 80 12.10 12.10 -10.05
C LEU A 80 13.08 13.01 -10.80
N LYS A 81 14.12 12.44 -11.44
CA LYS A 81 15.03 13.22 -12.30
C LYS A 81 14.28 13.86 -13.47
N LYS A 82 13.38 13.12 -14.12
CA LYS A 82 12.57 13.65 -15.23
C LYS A 82 11.66 14.82 -14.81
N PHE A 83 11.14 14.80 -13.58
CA PHE A 83 10.27 15.86 -13.04
C PHE A 83 11.01 17.00 -12.34
N LYS A 84 12.29 16.86 -11.99
CA LYS A 84 13.14 17.93 -11.43
C LYS A 84 13.87 18.77 -12.51
N LEU A 85 13.69 18.42 -13.78
CA LEU A 85 14.25 19.11 -14.95
C LEU A 85 13.17 19.87 -15.76
N SER A 86 12.02 20.16 -15.13
CA SER A 86 10.93 21.01 -15.62
C SER A 86 10.80 22.21 -14.68
#